data_AF-A0A5B9R2H3-F1
#
_entry.id   AF-A0A5B9R2H3-F1
#
_cell.length_a   1.000
_cell.length_b   1.000
_cell.length_c   1.000
_cell.angle_alpha   90.00
_cell.angle_beta   90.00
_cell.angle_gamma   90.00
#
_symmetry.space_group_name_H-M   'P 1'
#
loop_
_entity.id
_entity.type
_entity.pdbx_description
1 polymer ?
#
loop_
_entity_poly.entity_id
_entity_poly.type
_entity_poly.pdbx_seq_one_letter_code
_entity_poly.pdbx_strand_id
1 'polypeptide(L)'
;MKSPLILALLLAGVVGCSGPAAPEPEAADVNSAEVTDEMLVKLAAADKLDGSEDHVIGKCYVCRLGMDGKPELTVKVGDYTANLCKEHCRDHFAAHWPTVVEETEIPEAQPESE
;
A
#
# COMPACT_ATOMS: atom_id res chain seq x y z
N MET A 1 24.83 -34.18 -25.91
CA MET A 1 24.18 -33.87 -27.21
C MET A 1 23.52 -32.50 -27.01
N LYS A 2 24.17 -31.35 -27.22
CA LYS A 2 24.62 -30.68 -28.46
C LYS A 2 23.49 -30.37 -29.46
N SER A 3 22.88 -29.19 -29.24
CA SER A 3 22.27 -28.26 -30.22
C SER A 3 20.97 -28.64 -30.96
N PRO A 4 20.22 -27.67 -31.56
CA PRO A 4 20.30 -26.20 -31.42
C PRO A 4 18.95 -25.47 -31.25
N LEU A 5 19.07 -24.28 -30.66
CA LEU A 5 18.42 -23.00 -31.02
C LEU A 5 17.68 -23.00 -32.39
N ILE A 6 16.36 -22.84 -32.40
CA ILE A 6 15.60 -22.29 -33.55
C ILE A 6 14.69 -21.18 -33.02
N LEU A 7 15.10 -19.96 -33.31
CA LEU A 7 14.33 -18.74 -33.27
C LEU A 7 13.32 -18.76 -34.43
N ALA A 8 12.02 -18.72 -34.12
CA ALA A 8 10.98 -18.44 -35.11
C ALA A 8 9.98 -17.44 -34.53
N LEU A 9 10.21 -16.18 -34.89
CA LEU A 9 9.25 -15.09 -34.84
C LEU A 9 8.06 -15.45 -35.75
N LEU A 10 6.83 -15.37 -35.25
CA LEU A 10 5.64 -15.17 -36.10
C LEU A 10 4.48 -14.57 -35.29
N LEU A 11 4.15 -13.34 -35.64
CA LEU A 11 2.98 -12.58 -35.21
C LEU A 11 1.70 -13.18 -35.80
N ALA A 12 0.61 -13.19 -35.02
CA ALA A 12 -0.74 -12.87 -35.49
C ALA A 12 -1.68 -12.69 -34.28
N GLY A 13 -2.40 -11.57 -34.26
CA GLY A 13 -3.18 -11.12 -33.12
C GLY A 13 -4.49 -11.87 -32.88
N VAL A 14 -4.93 -11.78 -31.64
CA VAL A 14 -6.34 -11.93 -31.26
C VAL A 14 -6.86 -10.55 -30.85
N VAL A 15 -7.72 -10.01 -31.70
CA VAL A 15 -8.68 -8.97 -31.37
C VAL A 15 -9.67 -9.58 -30.37
N GLY A 16 -9.74 -9.04 -29.16
CA GLY A 16 -10.59 -9.58 -28.10
C GLY A 16 -10.94 -8.54 -27.03
N CYS A 17 -11.95 -7.71 -27.35
CA CYS A 17 -12.86 -7.04 -26.42
C CYS A 17 -12.27 -6.47 -25.11
N SER A 18 -11.49 -5.41 -25.22
CA SER A 18 -11.25 -4.50 -24.09
C SER A 18 -12.55 -3.76 -23.76
N GLY A 19 -13.33 -4.32 -22.84
CA GLY A 19 -14.28 -3.51 -22.06
C GLY A 19 -13.51 -2.40 -21.35
N PRO A 20 -14.12 -1.23 -21.09
CA PRO A 20 -13.46 -0.18 -20.34
C PRO A 20 -13.05 -0.79 -19.00
N ALA A 21 -11.74 -0.85 -18.75
CA ALA A 21 -11.22 -1.10 -17.42
C ALA A 21 -11.94 -0.10 -16.51
N ALA A 22 -12.71 -0.62 -15.55
CA ALA A 22 -13.24 0.21 -14.49
C ALA A 22 -12.06 0.99 -13.92
N PRO A 23 -12.17 2.31 -13.69
CA PRO A 23 -11.08 3.06 -13.12
C PRO A 23 -10.72 2.38 -11.80
N GLU A 24 -9.50 1.80 -11.74
CA GLU A 24 -8.90 1.44 -10.47
C GLU A 24 -8.94 2.71 -9.60
N PRO A 25 -9.32 2.61 -8.32
CA PRO A 25 -9.27 3.75 -7.44
C PRO A 25 -7.82 4.28 -7.44
N GLU A 26 -7.62 5.44 -8.06
CA GLU A 26 -6.32 6.11 -8.07
C GLU A 26 -6.02 6.50 -6.62
N ALA A 27 -5.09 5.77 -5.99
CA ALA A 27 -4.61 6.08 -4.66
C ALA A 27 -4.08 7.52 -4.64
N ALA A 28 -4.43 8.28 -3.59
CA ALA A 28 -3.86 9.60 -3.41
C ALA A 28 -2.36 9.44 -3.14
N ASP A 29 -1.52 10.01 -4.01
CA ASP A 29 -0.07 9.98 -3.87
C ASP A 29 0.38 11.23 -3.11
N VAL A 30 1.02 11.04 -1.95
CA VAL A 30 1.55 12.14 -1.15
C VAL A 30 3.07 12.24 -1.29
N ASN A 31 3.57 13.47 -1.18
CA ASN A 31 4.95 13.79 -1.48
C ASN A 31 5.93 12.98 -0.61
N SER A 32 6.63 12.05 -1.25
CA SER A 32 7.58 11.16 -0.59
C SER A 32 8.89 11.84 -0.18
N ALA A 33 9.13 13.09 -0.62
CA ALA A 33 10.32 13.86 -0.24
C ALA A 33 10.35 14.25 1.25
N GLU A 34 9.23 14.11 1.96
CA GLU A 34 9.10 14.45 3.38
C GLU A 34 9.26 13.23 4.32
N VAL A 35 9.53 12.05 3.78
CA VAL A 35 9.72 10.82 4.57
C VAL A 35 11.08 10.84 5.28
N THR A 36 11.07 10.80 6.61
CA THR A 36 12.27 10.67 7.46
C THR A 36 12.50 9.22 7.90
N ASP A 37 13.70 8.91 8.40
CA ASP A 37 14.03 7.59 8.94
C ASP A 37 13.11 7.19 10.11
N GLU A 38 12.72 8.15 10.96
CA GLU A 38 11.82 7.91 12.09
C GLU A 38 10.41 7.53 11.60
N MET A 39 9.95 8.16 10.53
CA MET A 39 8.68 7.83 9.90
C MET A 39 8.73 6.47 9.21
N LEU A 40 9.83 6.12 8.56
CA LEU A 40 10.02 4.78 7.98
C LEU A 40 9.94 3.68 9.03
N VAL A 41 10.52 3.89 10.22
CA VAL A 41 10.40 2.95 11.35
C VAL A 41 8.93 2.76 11.75
N LYS A 42 8.15 3.84 11.80
CA LYS A 42 6.73 3.77 12.15
C LYS A 42 5.87 3.13 11.06
N LEU A 43 6.16 3.39 9.79
CA LEU A 43 5.49 2.76 8.65
C LEU A 43 5.76 1.25 8.64
N ALA A 44 7.03 0.85 8.78
CA ALA A 44 7.41 -0.56 8.88
C ALA A 44 6.80 -1.27 10.09
N ALA A 45 6.70 -0.58 11.24
CA ALA A 45 6.07 -1.14 12.43
C ALA A 45 4.55 -1.31 12.27
N ALA A 46 3.88 -0.38 11.58
CA ALA A 46 2.45 -0.48 11.30
C ALA A 46 2.12 -1.57 10.27
N ASP A 47 2.98 -1.76 9.27
CA ASP A 47 2.91 -2.86 8.29
C ASP A 47 2.80 -4.20 9.02
N LYS A 48 3.70 -4.45 9.97
CA LYS A 48 3.72 -5.69 10.77
C LYS A 48 2.44 -5.95 11.59
N LEU A 49 1.57 -4.95 11.80
CA LEU A 49 0.34 -5.13 12.60
C LEU A 49 -0.73 -5.96 11.90
N ASP A 50 -0.65 -6.12 10.58
CA ASP A 50 -1.57 -6.99 9.84
C ASP A 50 -1.04 -8.42 9.64
N GLY A 51 0.17 -8.70 10.12
CA GLY A 51 0.83 -10.00 10.00
C GLY A 51 1.62 -10.18 8.69
N SER A 52 1.74 -9.13 7.88
CA SER A 52 2.55 -9.08 6.65
C SER A 52 3.67 -8.02 6.76
N GLU A 53 4.69 -8.18 5.93
CA GLU A 53 5.70 -7.14 5.65
C GLU A 53 5.76 -6.94 4.14
N ASP A 54 4.69 -6.41 3.56
CA ASP A 54 4.52 -6.22 2.11
C ASP A 54 4.38 -4.74 1.70
N HIS A 55 4.65 -3.83 2.65
CA HIS A 55 4.47 -2.38 2.52
C HIS A 55 3.02 -1.96 2.29
N VAL A 56 2.04 -2.79 2.65
CA VAL A 56 0.61 -2.48 2.59
C VAL A 56 0.05 -2.48 4.00
N ILE A 57 -0.05 -1.30 4.58
CA ILE A 57 -0.52 -1.12 5.95
C ILE A 57 -2.04 -1.27 5.97
N GLY A 58 -2.50 -2.44 6.42
CA GLY A 58 -3.92 -2.81 6.47
C GLY A 58 -4.72 -2.11 7.57
N LYS A 59 -4.07 -1.53 8.58
CA LYS A 59 -4.73 -0.85 9.71
C LYS A 59 -4.80 0.67 9.51
N CYS A 60 -5.93 1.26 9.90
CA CYS A 60 -6.20 2.69 9.65
C CYS A 60 -5.43 3.61 10.62
N TYR A 61 -4.45 4.36 10.10
CA TYR A 61 -3.66 5.33 10.86
C TYR A 61 -4.50 6.41 11.58
N VAL A 62 -5.51 6.97 10.90
CA VAL A 62 -6.34 8.03 11.48
C VAL A 62 -7.15 7.53 12.68
N CYS A 63 -7.50 6.24 12.68
CA CYS A 63 -8.15 5.58 13.81
C CYS A 63 -7.14 5.02 14.83
N ARG A 64 -5.88 5.49 14.78
CA ARG A 64 -4.78 5.05 15.64
C ARG A 64 -4.60 3.53 15.63
N LEU A 65 -4.81 2.94 14.45
CA LEU A 65 -4.60 1.53 14.10
C LEU A 65 -5.51 0.51 14.82
N GLY A 66 -6.67 0.96 15.33
CA GLY A 66 -7.72 0.11 15.90
C GLY A 66 -8.89 -0.22 14.96
N MET A 67 -8.78 0.08 13.66
CA MET A 67 -9.78 -0.28 12.64
C MET A 67 -9.09 -0.82 11.38
N ASP A 68 -9.75 -1.77 10.71
CA ASP A 68 -9.30 -2.25 9.40
C ASP A 68 -9.52 -1.19 8.32
N GLY A 69 -8.48 -0.95 7.54
CA GLY A 69 -8.51 -0.14 6.34
C GLY A 69 -9.16 -0.89 5.18
N LYS A 70 -9.41 -0.18 4.08
CA LYS A 70 -9.99 -0.75 2.86
C LYS A 70 -9.09 -0.49 1.65
N PRO A 71 -8.92 -1.47 0.75
CA PRO A 71 -8.05 -1.32 -0.42
C PRO A 71 -8.55 -0.25 -1.41
N GLU A 72 -9.84 0.10 -1.40
CA GLU A 72 -10.39 1.19 -2.20
C GLU A 72 -10.17 2.59 -1.59
N LEU A 73 -9.65 2.68 -0.35
CA LEU A 73 -9.41 3.93 0.37
C LEU A 73 -7.94 4.06 0.74
N THR A 74 -7.09 4.21 -0.28
CA THR A 74 -5.64 4.15 -0.16
C THR A 74 -4.95 5.51 -0.28
N VAL A 75 -3.82 5.65 0.41
CA VAL A 75 -2.86 6.74 0.24
C VAL A 75 -1.45 6.13 0.13
N LYS A 76 -0.68 6.56 -0.87
CA LYS A 76 0.72 6.13 -1.07
C LYS A 76 1.68 7.09 -0.40
N VAL A 77 2.58 6.56 0.43
CA VAL A 77 3.62 7.28 1.17
C VAL A 77 4.96 6.61 0.88
N GLY A 78 5.73 7.15 -0.07
CA GLY A 78 6.93 6.47 -0.55
C GLY A 78 6.59 5.09 -1.12
N ASP A 79 7.27 4.07 -0.61
CA ASP A 79 7.03 2.67 -0.99
C ASP A 79 5.85 2.02 -0.24
N TYR A 80 5.24 2.72 0.72
CA TYR A 80 4.14 2.21 1.53
C TYR A 80 2.78 2.61 0.97
N THR A 81 1.82 1.70 1.08
CA THR A 81 0.40 1.97 0.84
C THR A 81 -0.35 1.89 2.16
N ALA A 82 -0.95 2.98 2.60
CA ALA A 82 -1.82 3.00 3.78
C ALA A 82 -3.27 2.77 3.35
N ASN A 83 -3.95 1.78 3.94
CA ASN A 83 -5.37 1.54 3.78
C ASN A 83 -6.17 2.24 4.89
N LEU A 84 -7.19 3.03 4.53
CA LEU A 84 -7.99 3.80 5.48
C LEU A 84 -9.42 3.26 5.57
N CYS A 85 -10.05 3.39 6.74
CA CYS A 85 -11.33 2.71 7.00
C CYS A 85 -12.55 3.43 6.38
N LYS A 86 -12.44 4.74 6.14
CA LYS A 86 -13.51 5.63 5.62
C LYS A 86 -12.90 6.76 4.78
N GLU A 87 -13.70 7.34 3.88
CA GLU A 87 -13.26 8.43 2.99
C GLU A 87 -12.66 9.61 3.76
N HIS A 88 -13.28 10.04 4.86
CA HIS A 88 -12.73 11.12 5.68
C HIS A 88 -11.39 10.77 6.34
N CYS A 89 -11.12 9.49 6.60
CA CYS A 89 -9.81 9.05 7.10
C CYS A 89 -8.77 9.10 5.98
N ARG A 90 -9.12 8.66 4.76
CA ARG A 90 -8.25 8.83 3.58
C ARG A 90 -7.90 10.30 3.36
N ASP A 91 -8.90 11.18 3.38
CA ASP A 91 -8.69 12.60 3.09
C ASP A 91 -7.88 13.29 4.20
N HIS A 92 -8.18 12.99 5.46
CA HIS A 92 -7.41 13.52 6.59
C HIS A 92 -5.96 13.01 6.57
N PHE A 93 -5.76 11.73 6.29
CA PHE A 93 -4.42 11.17 6.16
C PHE A 93 -3.68 11.82 4.99
N ALA A 94 -4.26 11.88 3.79
CA ALA A 94 -3.61 12.49 2.62
C ALA A 94 -3.18 13.96 2.88
N ALA A 95 -3.99 14.73 3.61
CA ALA A 95 -3.70 16.13 3.92
C ALA A 95 -2.66 16.32 5.04
N HIS A 96 -2.55 15.37 5.97
CA HIS A 96 -1.78 15.53 7.22
C HIS A 96 -0.87 14.33 7.53
N TRP A 97 -0.52 13.54 6.51
CA TRP A 97 0.12 12.25 6.68
C TRP A 97 1.40 12.30 7.54
N PRO A 98 2.28 13.33 7.47
CA PRO A 98 3.50 13.30 8.26
C PRO A 98 3.17 13.37 9.75
N THR A 99 2.33 14.33 10.12
CA THR A 99 1.85 14.53 11.49
C THR A 99 1.09 13.30 12.00
N VAL A 100 0.24 12.69 11.17
CA VAL A 100 -0.49 11.49 11.59
C VAL A 100 0.46 10.33 11.89
N VAL A 101 1.47 10.09 11.03
CA VAL A 101 2.47 9.04 11.27
C VAL A 101 3.31 9.37 12.52
N GLU A 102 3.77 10.61 12.67
CA GLU A 102 4.59 11.05 13.80
C GLU A 102 3.84 10.99 15.14
N GLU A 103 2.55 11.32 15.19
CA GLU A 103 1.76 11.31 16.43
C GLU A 103 1.16 9.95 16.76
N THR A 104 1.10 9.03 15.79
CA THR A 104 0.56 7.69 16.06
C THR A 104 1.57 6.88 16.86
N GLU A 105 1.12 6.39 18.01
CA GLU A 105 1.80 5.36 18.80
C GLU A 105 1.47 3.99 18.18
N ILE A 106 2.50 3.30 17.69
CA ILE A 106 2.33 1.97 17.11
C ILE A 106 2.30 0.96 18.26
N PRO A 107 1.21 0.19 18.46
CA PRO A 107 1.18 -0.85 19.48
C PRO A 107 2.27 -1.89 19.20
N GLU A 108 2.88 -2.45 20.25
CA GLU A 108 3.79 -3.57 20.08
C GLU A 108 3.01 -4.75 19.48
N ALA A 109 3.49 -5.26 18.35
CA ALA A 109 2.96 -6.48 17.75
C ALA A 109 2.99 -7.58 18.83
N GLN A 110 1.81 -8.06 19.23
CA GLN A 110 1.74 -9.14 20.22
C GLN A 110 2.36 -10.37 19.57
N PRO A 111 3.29 -11.09 20.25
CA PRO A 111 3.75 -12.37 19.73
C PRO A 111 2.53 -13.26 19.56
N GLU A 112 2.30 -13.72 18.33
CA GLU A 112 1.18 -14.59 18.00
C GLU A 112 1.19 -15.77 18.99
N SER A 113 0.09 -15.95 19.71
CA SER A 113 -0.03 -17.03 20.68
C SER A 113 -0.15 -18.34 19.90
N GLU A 114 0.92 -19.13 19.94
CA GLU A 114 1.02 -20.48 19.36
C GLU A 114 -0.04 -21.46 19.88
#